data_AF-A0A6M0FLP2-F1
#
_entry.id   AF-A0A6M0FLP2-F1
#
_cell.length_a   1.000
_cell.length_b   1.000
_cell.length_c   1.000
_cell.angle_alpha   90.00
_cell.angle_beta   90.00
_cell.angle_gamma   90.00
#
_symmetry.space_group_name_H-M   'P 1'
#
loop_
_entity.id
_entity.type
_entity.pdbx_description
1 polymer ?
#
loop_
_entity_poly.entity_id
_entity_poly.type
_entity_poly.pdbx_seq_one_letter_code
_entity_poly.pdbx_strand_id
1 'polypeptide(L)'
;MGYVPLRKAVEILGLHPNTLRKYADEGKIEIIKNEAGQRLYNAQSYIRGATRASFICYCRVSSSKQKDDLNRQVEFMQNQYPEAEVIKDIGSGLNFKRKGLRAILDRLLRGDQLTIVVTCRDRLTRFGFELIQYLVEQNGGKILVLDKTVFCPESEMVADVLSIIHIFSCRVHGLRKYKQKIKEDSDLPQP
;
A
#
# COMPACT_ATOMS: atom_id res chain seq x y z
N MET A 1 -19.98 23.30 -1.27
CA MET A 1 -21.05 22.56 -2.00
C MET A 1 -21.15 21.18 -1.35
N GLY A 2 -21.99 20.90 -0.37
CA GLY A 2 -23.35 21.37 -0.12
C GLY A 2 -24.29 20.19 -0.39
N TYR A 3 -25.00 19.72 0.64
CA TYR A 3 -25.91 18.56 0.59
C TYR A 3 -26.80 18.59 -0.67
N VAL A 4 -26.92 17.47 -1.36
CA VAL A 4 -27.63 17.35 -2.65
C VAL A 4 -28.90 16.49 -2.55
N PRO A 5 -29.94 16.77 -3.36
CA PRO A 5 -31.12 15.91 -3.42
C PRO A 5 -30.79 14.49 -3.92
N LEU A 6 -31.63 13.51 -3.57
CA LEU A 6 -31.44 12.09 -3.91
C LEU A 6 -31.12 11.87 -5.40
N ARG A 7 -31.85 12.51 -6.32
CA ARG A 7 -31.64 12.36 -7.77
C ARG A 7 -30.21 12.75 -8.19
N LYS A 8 -29.71 13.86 -7.66
CA LYS A 8 -28.36 14.35 -7.93
C LYS A 8 -27.31 13.49 -7.22
N ALA A 9 -27.62 12.96 -6.04
CA ALA A 9 -26.76 12.00 -5.34
C ALA A 9 -26.61 10.68 -6.12
N VAL A 10 -27.68 10.19 -6.75
CA VAL A 10 -27.66 9.00 -7.64
C VAL A 10 -26.77 9.25 -8.85
N GLU A 11 -26.90 10.41 -9.51
CA GLU A 11 -26.05 10.77 -10.64
C GLU A 11 -24.56 10.87 -10.27
N ILE A 12 -24.26 11.43 -9.09
CA ILE A 12 -22.88 11.59 -8.61
C ILE A 12 -22.27 10.25 -8.16
N LEU A 13 -23.04 9.41 -7.48
CA LEU A 13 -22.53 8.19 -6.83
C LEU A 13 -22.71 6.92 -7.66
N GLY A 14 -23.54 6.96 -8.72
CA GLY A 14 -23.86 5.79 -9.55
C GLY A 14 -24.60 4.68 -8.81
N LEU A 15 -25.12 4.95 -7.61
CA LEU A 15 -25.80 3.96 -6.75
C LEU A 15 -27.31 4.01 -6.93
N HIS A 16 -27.96 2.85 -6.84
CA HIS A 16 -29.41 2.76 -6.89
C HIS A 16 -30.07 3.56 -5.74
N PRO A 17 -31.19 4.27 -5.98
CA PRO A 17 -31.83 5.12 -4.96
C PRO A 17 -32.14 4.41 -3.63
N ASN A 18 -32.56 3.14 -3.69
CA ASN A 18 -32.83 2.35 -2.48
C ASN A 18 -31.56 2.03 -1.69
N THR A 19 -30.43 1.84 -2.37
CA THR A 19 -29.12 1.64 -1.73
C THR A 19 -28.70 2.90 -0.99
N LEU A 20 -28.89 4.08 -1.58
CA LEU A 20 -28.60 5.36 -0.92
C LEU A 20 -29.48 5.61 0.31
N ARG A 21 -30.77 5.27 0.24
CA ARG A 21 -31.66 5.34 1.42
C ARG A 21 -31.18 4.41 2.53
N LYS A 22 -30.89 3.15 2.20
CA LYS A 22 -30.36 2.17 3.14
C LYS A 22 -29.05 2.64 3.78
N TYR A 23 -28.12 3.17 3.00
CA TYR A 23 -26.85 3.68 3.52
C TYR A 23 -27.00 4.93 4.39
N ALA A 24 -27.98 5.78 4.09
CA ALA A 24 -28.32 6.89 4.98
C ALA A 24 -28.96 6.41 6.29
N ASP A 25 -29.85 5.41 6.23
CA ASP A 25 -30.47 4.81 7.43
C ASP A 25 -29.43 4.06 8.30
N GLU A 26 -28.42 3.45 7.67
CA GLU A 26 -27.26 2.81 8.32
C GLU A 26 -26.20 3.82 8.81
N GLY A 27 -26.36 5.13 8.55
CA GLY A 27 -25.40 6.17 8.94
C GLY A 27 -24.10 6.19 8.13
N LYS A 28 -24.01 5.45 7.02
CA LYS A 28 -22.84 5.44 6.11
C LYS A 28 -22.74 6.69 5.24
N ILE A 29 -23.86 7.39 5.03
CA ILE A 29 -23.92 8.66 4.29
C ILE A 29 -24.57 9.70 5.18
N GLU A 30 -23.88 10.82 5.40
CA GLU A 30 -24.44 11.95 6.13
C GLU A 30 -25.64 12.56 5.39
N ILE A 31 -26.72 12.81 6.12
CA ILE A 31 -27.93 13.42 5.60
C ILE A 31 -28.39 14.58 6.47
N ILE A 32 -29.03 15.57 5.85
CA ILE A 32 -29.85 16.59 6.54
C ILE A 32 -31.27 16.57 5.99
N LYS A 33 -32.22 17.07 6.77
CA LYS A 33 -33.58 17.34 6.30
C LYS A 33 -33.74 18.85 6.09
N ASN A 34 -34.35 19.26 4.98
CA ASN A 34 -34.77 20.65 4.82
C ASN A 34 -36.07 20.92 5.58
N GLU A 35 -36.53 22.17 5.58
CA GLU A 35 -37.79 22.58 6.21
C GLU A 35 -39.02 21.83 5.66
N ALA A 36 -38.94 21.33 4.42
CA ALA A 36 -39.97 20.50 3.79
C ALA A 36 -39.84 18.99 4.13
N GLY A 37 -38.94 18.59 5.03
CA GLY A 37 -38.73 17.20 5.45
C GLY A 37 -38.00 16.31 4.42
N GLN A 38 -37.53 16.87 3.31
CA GLN A 38 -36.80 16.14 2.28
C GLN A 38 -35.36 15.84 2.71
N ARG A 39 -34.91 14.61 2.49
CA ARG A 39 -33.53 14.18 2.76
C ARG A 39 -32.58 14.72 1.69
N LEU A 40 -31.56 15.46 2.13
CA LEU A 40 -30.43 15.89 1.32
C LEU A 40 -29.19 15.11 1.74
N TYR A 41 -28.42 14.62 0.76
CA TYR A 41 -27.31 13.70 0.93
C TYR A 41 -25.99 14.42 0.77
N ASN A 42 -25.04 14.15 1.65
CA ASN A 42 -23.67 14.62 1.50
C ASN A 42 -22.87 13.67 0.60
N ALA A 43 -23.15 13.70 -0.71
CA ALA A 43 -22.46 12.83 -1.68
C ALA A 43 -20.93 13.05 -1.66
N GLN A 44 -20.48 14.30 -1.43
CA GLN A 44 -19.06 14.58 -1.28
C GLN A 44 -18.47 14.00 -0.01
N SER A 45 -19.17 14.00 1.13
CA SER A 45 -18.69 13.34 2.36
C SER A 45 -18.66 11.81 2.22
N TYR A 46 -19.51 11.21 1.40
CA TYR A 46 -19.40 9.78 1.09
C TYR A 46 -18.19 9.47 0.19
N ILE A 47 -17.95 10.30 -0.84
CA ILE A 47 -16.75 10.19 -1.68
C ILE A 47 -15.48 10.46 -0.86
N ARG A 48 -15.49 11.50 -0.01
CA ARG A 48 -14.42 11.90 0.92
C ARG A 48 -14.27 10.97 2.12
N GLY A 49 -15.32 10.28 2.51
CA GLY A 49 -15.34 9.26 3.55
C GLY A 49 -14.77 7.94 3.03
N ALA A 50 -14.95 7.68 1.73
CA ALA A 50 -14.20 6.66 1.00
C ALA A 50 -12.73 7.10 0.74
N THR A 51 -12.48 8.40 0.56
CA THR A 51 -11.14 9.03 0.62
C THR A 51 -10.82 9.53 2.03
N ARG A 52 -11.13 8.74 3.07
CA ARG A 52 -10.46 8.93 4.35
C ARG A 52 -8.97 8.78 4.05
N ALA A 53 -8.20 9.84 4.30
CA ALA A 53 -6.75 9.77 4.35
C ALA A 53 -6.41 8.57 5.25
N SER A 54 -6.12 7.43 4.62
CA SER A 54 -6.07 6.18 5.35
C SER A 54 -4.68 6.12 5.92
N PHE A 55 -4.58 6.36 7.22
CA PHE A 55 -3.36 6.12 7.95
C PHE A 55 -3.15 4.62 7.99
N ILE A 56 -2.10 4.16 7.32
CA ILE A 56 -1.72 2.75 7.24
C ILE A 56 -0.41 2.59 7.96
N CYS A 57 -0.39 1.82 9.05
CA CYS A 57 0.83 1.34 9.67
C CYS A 57 1.27 0.05 8.97
N TYR A 58 2.35 0.12 8.19
CA TYR A 58 2.88 -1.04 7.49
C TYR A 58 4.02 -1.70 8.28
N CYS A 59 3.81 -2.95 8.68
CA CYS A 59 4.73 -3.76 9.46
C CYS A 59 5.25 -4.95 8.65
N ARG A 60 6.52 -5.33 8.85
CA ARG A 60 7.12 -6.43 8.09
C ARG A 60 8.29 -7.06 8.81
N VAL A 61 8.40 -8.38 8.69
CA VAL A 61 9.62 -9.14 8.97
C VAL A 61 9.99 -10.04 7.78
N SER A 62 11.26 -10.46 7.69
CA SER A 62 11.71 -11.25 6.52
C SER A 62 11.36 -12.74 6.60
N SER A 63 11.17 -13.29 7.80
CA SER A 63 10.87 -14.71 8.03
C SER A 63 9.79 -14.93 9.08
N SER A 64 9.03 -16.03 8.95
CA SER A 64 8.05 -16.45 9.95
C SER A 64 8.67 -16.74 11.32
N LYS A 65 9.98 -16.99 11.39
CA LYS A 65 10.71 -17.13 12.66
C LYS A 65 10.72 -15.84 13.48
N GLN A 66 10.53 -14.70 12.83
CA GLN A 66 10.54 -13.36 13.44
C GLN A 66 9.11 -12.87 13.74
N LYS A 67 8.14 -13.78 13.88
CA LYS A 67 6.73 -13.43 14.09
C LYS A 67 6.52 -12.65 15.39
N ASP A 68 7.29 -12.94 16.42
CA ASP A 68 7.19 -12.21 17.70
C ASP A 68 7.66 -10.76 17.55
N ASP A 69 8.73 -10.52 16.77
CA ASP A 69 9.18 -9.17 16.45
C ASP A 69 8.16 -8.41 15.61
N LEU A 70 7.47 -9.09 14.68
CA LEU A 70 6.36 -8.51 13.94
C LEU A 70 5.23 -8.07 14.87
N ASN A 71 4.89 -8.89 15.87
CA ASN A 71 3.84 -8.55 16.83
C ASN A 71 4.24 -7.35 17.70
N ARG A 72 5.48 -7.30 18.19
CA ARG A 72 6.04 -6.14 18.92
C ARG A 72 6.01 -4.87 18.07
N GLN A 73 6.34 -4.99 16.79
CA GLN A 73 6.29 -3.89 15.85
C GLN A 73 4.86 -3.38 15.65
N VAL A 74 3.89 -4.28 15.52
CA VAL A 74 2.46 -3.94 15.40
C VAL A 74 1.97 -3.24 16.65
N GLU A 75 2.28 -3.77 17.84
CA GLU A 75 1.90 -3.17 19.11
C GLU A 75 2.49 -1.77 19.28
N PHE A 76 3.78 -1.59 18.96
CA PHE A 76 4.42 -0.28 18.94
C PHE A 76 3.69 0.71 18.01
N MET A 77 3.33 0.26 16.81
CA MET A 77 2.61 1.08 15.83
C MET A 77 1.19 1.44 16.29
N GLN A 78 0.47 0.49 16.89
CA GLN A 78 -0.89 0.73 17.41
C GLN A 78 -0.88 1.70 18.60
N ASN A 79 0.14 1.64 19.45
CA ASN A 79 0.29 2.58 20.57
C ASN A 79 0.56 4.01 20.10
N GLN A 80 1.29 4.20 18.99
CA GLN A 80 1.58 5.51 18.43
C GLN A 80 0.46 6.04 17.52
N TYR A 81 -0.20 5.13 16.79
CA TYR A 81 -1.24 5.44 15.81
C TYR A 81 -2.46 4.52 16.02
N PRO A 82 -3.28 4.77 17.06
CA PRO A 82 -4.39 3.88 17.44
C PRO A 82 -5.52 3.81 16.41
N GLU A 83 -5.68 4.87 15.61
CA GLU A 83 -6.71 4.94 14.56
C GLU A 83 -6.21 4.43 13.20
N ALA A 84 -4.94 4.03 13.08
CA ALA A 84 -4.36 3.57 11.83
C ALA A 84 -4.71 2.11 11.51
N GLU A 85 -4.94 1.84 10.24
CA GLU A 85 -5.06 0.49 9.71
C GLU A 85 -3.69 -0.19 9.74
N VAL A 86 -3.60 -1.36 10.38
CA VAL A 86 -2.34 -2.12 10.41
C VAL A 86 -2.33 -3.14 9.27
N ILE A 87 -1.39 -2.98 8.35
CA ILE A 87 -1.08 -3.96 7.30
C ILE A 87 0.25 -4.62 7.63
N LYS A 88 0.29 -5.96 7.58
CA LYS A 88 1.49 -6.72 7.91
C LYS A 88 1.84 -7.75 6.85
N ASP A 89 3.14 -7.96 6.64
CA ASP A 89 3.66 -8.99 5.75
C ASP A 89 4.80 -9.76 6.39
N ILE A 90 4.94 -11.02 5.98
CA ILE A 90 6.11 -11.85 6.26
C ILE A 90 6.77 -12.17 4.91
N GLY A 91 8.00 -11.70 4.74
CA GLY A 91 8.80 -11.93 3.54
C GLY A 91 9.86 -10.86 3.32
N SER A 92 10.86 -11.18 2.50
CA SER A 92 11.97 -10.30 2.12
C SER A 92 11.48 -8.95 1.60
N GLY A 93 12.26 -7.89 1.87
CA GLY A 93 12.02 -6.55 1.34
C GLY A 93 12.19 -6.46 -0.19
N LEU A 94 12.76 -7.50 -0.83
CA LEU A 94 12.88 -7.63 -2.28
C LEU A 94 11.60 -8.15 -2.95
N ASN A 95 10.67 -8.73 -2.18
CA ASN A 95 9.50 -9.37 -2.74
C ASN A 95 8.34 -8.37 -2.93
N PHE A 96 8.19 -7.79 -4.11
CA PHE A 96 7.06 -6.90 -4.43
C PHE A 96 5.70 -7.61 -4.57
N LYS A 97 5.65 -8.94 -4.47
CA LYS A 97 4.41 -9.73 -4.55
C LYS A 97 3.77 -10.00 -3.18
N ARG A 98 4.34 -9.43 -2.11
CA ARG A 98 3.78 -9.46 -0.74
C ARG A 98 2.32 -8.98 -0.76
N LYS A 99 1.45 -9.66 -0.01
CA LYS A 99 -0.01 -9.43 -0.07
C LYS A 99 -0.38 -8.06 0.49
N GLY A 100 0.20 -7.68 1.62
CA GLY A 100 -0.05 -6.36 2.24
C GLY A 100 0.47 -5.22 1.36
N LEU A 101 1.71 -5.34 0.85
CA LEU A 101 2.24 -4.35 -0.09
C LEU A 101 1.38 -4.23 -1.35
N ARG A 102 0.93 -5.34 -1.94
CA ARG A 102 0.03 -5.31 -3.11
C ARG A 102 -1.29 -4.62 -2.79
N ALA A 103 -1.89 -4.88 -1.63
CA ALA A 103 -3.11 -4.21 -1.22
C ALA A 103 -2.93 -2.68 -1.12
N ILE A 104 -1.77 -2.22 -0.63
CA ILE A 104 -1.43 -0.78 -0.61
C ILE A 104 -1.29 -0.24 -2.04
N LEU A 105 -0.57 -0.93 -2.91
CA LEU A 105 -0.38 -0.50 -4.30
C LEU A 105 -1.71 -0.46 -5.07
N ASP A 106 -2.57 -1.47 -4.91
CA ASP A 106 -3.89 -1.52 -5.55
C ASP A 106 -4.76 -0.33 -5.12
N ARG A 107 -4.65 0.11 -3.85
CA ARG A 107 -5.33 1.31 -3.34
C ARG A 107 -4.75 2.60 -3.93
N LEU A 108 -3.42 2.69 -4.04
CA LEU A 108 -2.78 3.81 -4.73
C LEU A 108 -3.22 3.90 -6.19
N LEU A 109 -3.34 2.76 -6.89
CA LEU A 109 -3.82 2.74 -8.27
C LEU A 109 -5.28 3.18 -8.42
N ARG A 110 -6.08 3.10 -7.36
CA ARG A 110 -7.47 3.61 -7.33
C ARG A 110 -7.56 5.11 -7.05
N GLY A 111 -6.44 5.76 -6.74
CA GLY A 111 -6.40 7.18 -6.36
C GLY A 111 -6.65 7.43 -4.87
N ASP A 112 -6.57 6.40 -4.02
CA ASP A 112 -6.72 6.59 -2.57
C ASP A 112 -5.58 7.47 -2.03
N GLN A 113 -5.93 8.43 -1.17
CA GLN A 113 -4.96 9.24 -0.44
C GLN A 113 -4.49 8.47 0.79
N LEU A 114 -3.28 7.90 0.73
CA LEU A 114 -2.74 7.07 1.81
C LEU A 114 -1.64 7.81 2.57
N THR A 115 -1.71 7.77 3.91
CA THR A 115 -0.57 8.12 4.74
C THR A 115 0.04 6.83 5.29
N ILE A 116 1.18 6.43 4.73
CA ILE A 116 1.82 5.16 5.09
C ILE A 116 2.88 5.43 6.16
N VAL A 117 2.75 4.80 7.31
CA VAL A 117 3.73 4.87 8.41
C VAL A 117 4.54 3.59 8.44
N VAL A 118 5.86 3.71 8.46
CA VAL A 118 6.80 2.59 8.57
C VAL A 118 7.87 2.87 9.62
N THR A 119 8.35 1.82 10.30
CA THR A 119 9.40 2.00 11.32
C THR A 119 10.74 2.39 10.70
N CYS A 120 11.05 1.92 9.50
CA CYS A 120 12.20 2.34 8.69
C CYS A 120 11.91 2.11 7.20
N ARG A 121 12.70 2.74 6.31
CA ARG A 121 12.57 2.62 4.85
C ARG A 121 12.53 1.16 4.38
N ASP A 122 13.43 0.34 4.90
CA ASP A 122 13.59 -1.08 4.56
C ASP A 122 12.40 -1.97 4.94
N ARG A 123 11.52 -1.51 5.85
CA ARG A 123 10.30 -2.26 6.15
C ARG A 123 9.35 -2.23 4.96
N LEU A 124 9.24 -1.10 4.27
CA LEU A 124 8.42 -0.97 3.07
C LEU A 124 8.99 -1.81 1.93
N THR A 125 10.24 -1.55 1.56
CA THR A 125 10.92 -2.21 0.46
C THR A 125 12.44 -2.07 0.60
N ARG A 126 13.21 -3.03 0.08
CA ARG A 126 14.68 -2.92 0.06
C ARG A 126 15.17 -1.95 -1.01
N PHE A 127 14.46 -1.88 -2.14
CA PHE A 127 14.75 -0.97 -3.25
C PHE A 127 13.46 -0.35 -3.78
N GLY A 128 13.55 0.78 -4.48
CA GLY A 128 12.38 1.43 -5.05
C GLY A 128 11.48 2.08 -3.99
N PHE A 129 12.06 2.51 -2.86
CA PHE A 129 11.33 3.30 -1.86
C PHE A 129 10.86 4.61 -2.49
N GLU A 130 11.75 5.28 -3.21
CA GLU A 130 11.53 6.54 -3.91
C GLU A 130 10.43 6.40 -4.97
N LEU A 131 10.36 5.25 -5.64
CA LEU A 131 9.30 4.95 -6.60
C LEU A 131 7.93 4.86 -5.91
N ILE A 132 7.84 4.15 -4.78
CA ILE A 132 6.58 4.05 -4.03
C ILE A 132 6.22 5.42 -3.43
N GLN A 133 7.20 6.15 -2.91
CA GLN A 133 7.01 7.50 -2.39
C GLN A 133 6.43 8.43 -3.46
N TYR A 134 6.99 8.43 -4.66
CA TYR A 134 6.47 9.21 -5.78
C TYR A 134 5.00 8.87 -6.09
N LEU A 135 4.65 7.59 -6.16
CA LEU A 135 3.26 7.16 -6.40
C LEU A 135 2.29 7.62 -5.31
N VAL A 136 2.73 7.57 -4.04
CA VAL A 136 1.94 8.04 -2.90
C VAL A 136 1.73 9.56 -2.98
N GLU A 137 2.77 10.31 -3.33
CA GLU A 137 2.72 11.76 -3.47
C GLU A 137 1.84 12.21 -4.64
N GLN A 138 1.80 11.45 -5.75
CA GLN A 138 0.91 11.76 -6.89
C GLN A 138 -0.57 11.76 -6.49
N ASN A 139 -0.96 10.95 -5.51
CA ASN A 139 -2.32 10.93 -4.99
C ASN A 139 -2.56 11.95 -3.85
N GLY A 140 -1.54 12.74 -3.47
CA GLY A 140 -1.58 13.64 -2.31
C GLY A 140 -1.42 12.94 -0.97
N GLY A 141 -0.92 11.70 -0.97
CA GLY A 141 -0.54 10.96 0.24
C GLY A 141 0.87 11.31 0.71
N LYS A 142 1.33 10.65 1.78
CA LYS A 142 2.71 10.77 2.27
C LYS A 142 3.20 9.48 2.92
N ILE A 143 4.52 9.28 2.93
CA ILE A 143 5.16 8.19 3.68
C ILE A 143 5.90 8.78 4.88
N LEU A 144 5.56 8.32 6.08
CA LEU A 144 6.19 8.70 7.34
C LEU A 144 7.13 7.58 7.80
N VAL A 145 8.40 7.91 7.99
CA VAL A 145 9.42 6.97 8.47
C VAL A 145 9.78 7.36 9.91
N LEU A 146 9.66 6.41 10.84
CA LEU A 146 9.91 6.67 12.28
C LEU A 146 11.37 6.47 12.72
N ASP A 147 12.24 6.06 11.80
CA ASP A 147 13.67 5.78 12.01
C ASP A 147 14.00 4.93 13.25
N LYS A 148 13.18 3.90 13.51
CA LYS A 148 13.39 2.95 14.59
C LYS A 148 14.26 1.78 14.11
N THR A 149 15.57 1.94 14.28
CA THR A 149 16.60 0.94 13.92
C THR A 149 16.41 -0.42 14.59
N VAL A 150 15.82 -0.45 15.79
CA VAL A 150 15.52 -1.69 16.54
C VAL A 150 14.69 -2.69 15.72
N PHE A 151 13.80 -2.21 14.86
CA PHE A 151 12.95 -3.06 14.01
C PHE A 151 13.57 -3.39 12.66
N CYS A 152 14.82 -2.99 12.43
CA CYS A 152 15.49 -3.07 11.12
C CYS A 152 16.82 -3.80 11.25
N PRO A 153 16.78 -5.11 11.55
CA PRO A 153 17.98 -5.91 11.77
C PRO A 153 18.85 -6.01 10.51
N GLU A 154 20.16 -5.81 10.68
CA GLU A 154 21.17 -5.90 9.62
C GLU A 154 21.22 -7.29 8.98
N SER A 155 20.95 -8.35 9.75
CA SER A 155 20.90 -9.72 9.25
C SER A 155 19.92 -9.90 8.08
N GLU A 156 18.81 -9.16 8.07
CA GLU A 156 17.88 -9.16 6.94
C GLU A 156 18.44 -8.44 5.71
N MET A 157 19.22 -7.36 5.89
CA MET A 157 19.91 -6.70 4.77
C MET A 157 20.91 -7.65 4.12
N VAL A 158 21.73 -8.31 4.94
CA VAL A 158 22.73 -9.28 4.47
C VAL A 158 22.07 -10.44 3.71
N ALA A 159 20.98 -10.99 4.25
CA ALA A 159 20.23 -12.05 3.59
C ALA A 159 19.67 -11.61 2.22
N ASP A 160 19.16 -10.38 2.11
CA ASP A 160 18.68 -9.83 0.85
C ASP A 160 19.83 -9.63 -0.16
N VAL A 161 20.98 -9.13 0.28
CA VAL A 161 22.18 -9.00 -0.57
C VAL A 161 22.66 -10.36 -1.09
N LEU A 162 22.77 -11.36 -0.22
CA LEU A 162 23.14 -12.72 -0.64
C LEU A 162 22.15 -13.31 -1.64
N SER A 163 20.85 -13.04 -1.45
CA SER A 163 19.80 -13.48 -2.37
C SER A 163 19.98 -12.86 -3.76
N ILE A 164 20.34 -11.57 -3.83
CA ILE A 164 20.64 -10.88 -5.09
C ILE A 164 21.86 -11.49 -5.78
N ILE A 165 22.96 -11.64 -5.05
CA ILE A 165 24.20 -12.24 -5.58
C ILE A 165 23.92 -13.65 -6.10
N HIS A 166 23.14 -14.44 -5.37
CA HIS A 166 22.76 -15.79 -5.78
C HIS A 166 21.97 -15.79 -7.09
N ILE A 167 20.95 -14.93 -7.23
CA ILE A 167 20.17 -14.80 -8.47
C ILE A 167 21.07 -14.44 -9.66
N PHE A 168 21.96 -13.45 -9.48
CA PHE A 168 22.90 -13.07 -10.53
C PHE A 168 23.91 -14.17 -10.86
N SER A 169 24.44 -14.88 -9.87
CA SER A 169 25.37 -15.99 -10.09
C SER A 169 24.72 -17.12 -10.88
N CYS A 170 23.50 -17.52 -10.51
CA CYS A 170 22.72 -18.51 -11.26
C CYS A 170 22.50 -18.07 -12.71
N ARG A 171 22.23 -16.78 -12.96
CA ARG A 171 22.08 -16.24 -14.32
C ARG A 171 23.39 -16.29 -15.12
N VAL A 172 24.52 -15.93 -14.50
CA VAL A 172 25.86 -16.03 -15.12
C VAL A 172 26.22 -17.49 -15.43
N HIS A 173 25.97 -18.42 -14.51
CA HIS A 173 26.18 -19.84 -14.74
C HIS A 173 25.25 -20.39 -15.83
N GLY A 174 24.00 -19.94 -15.87
CA GLY A 174 23.07 -20.23 -16.96
C GLY A 174 23.59 -19.75 -18.32
N LEU A 175 24.13 -18.53 -18.39
CA LEU A 175 24.76 -17.98 -19.59
C LEU A 175 26.02 -18.75 -20.01
N ARG A 176 26.79 -19.32 -19.07
CA ARG A 176 27.93 -20.20 -19.41
C ARG A 176 27.51 -21.43 -20.21
N LYS A 177 26.30 -21.96 -19.97
CA LYS A 177 25.73 -23.07 -20.77
C LYS A 177 25.42 -22.66 -22.22
N TYR A 178 25.10 -21.39 -22.44
CA TYR A 178 24.81 -20.81 -23.76
C TYR A 178 26.02 -20.14 -24.41
N LYS A 179 27.20 -20.14 -23.76
CA LYS A 179 28.39 -19.41 -24.21
C LYS A 179 28.85 -19.78 -25.62
N GLN A 180 28.61 -21.02 -26.03
CA GLN A 180 28.93 -21.51 -27.38
C GLN A 180 27.89 -21.02 -28.40
N LYS A 181 26.60 -21.10 -28.09
CA LYS A 181 25.52 -20.55 -28.91
C LYS A 181 25.58 -19.02 -29.05
N ILE A 182 25.94 -18.31 -27.98
CA ILE A 182 26.11 -16.85 -27.97
C ILE A 182 27.33 -16.43 -28.81
N LYS A 183 28.37 -17.26 -28.89
CA LYS A 183 29.54 -17.01 -29.76
C LYS A 183 29.23 -17.21 -31.25
N GLU A 184 28.30 -18.11 -31.55
CA GLU A 184 27.89 -18.47 -32.92
C GLU A 184 26.75 -17.58 -33.44
N ASP A 185 26.16 -16.75 -32.58
CA ASP A 185 25.04 -15.86 -32.91
C ASP A 185 25.57 -14.58 -33.60
N SER A 186 25.32 -14.47 -34.91
CA SER A 186 25.79 -13.37 -35.76
C SER A 186 25.07 -12.04 -35.51
N ASP A 187 23.94 -12.06 -34.80
CA ASP A 187 23.12 -10.87 -34.53
C ASP A 187 23.50 -10.16 -33.23
N LEU A 188 24.38 -10.75 -32.41
CA LEU A 188 24.85 -10.13 -31.18
C LEU A 188 26.14 -9.33 -31.42
N PRO A 189 26.24 -8.08 -30.91
CA PRO A 189 27.50 -7.34 -30.97
C PRO A 189 28.57 -8.10 -30.20
N GLN A 190 29.63 -8.50 -30.90
CA GLN A 190 30.78 -9.12 -30.25
C GLN A 190 31.59 -8.06 -29.48
N PRO A 191 32.11 -8.41 -28.29
CA PRO A 191 32.88 -7.49 -27.45
C PRO A 191 34.21 -7.08 -28.10
#